data_AF-A0A371QXI7-F1
#
_entry.id   AF-A0A371QXI7-F1
#
_cell.length_a   1.000
_cell.length_b   1.000
_cell.length_c   1.000
_cell.angle_alpha   90.00
_cell.angle_beta   90.00
_cell.angle_gamma   90.00
#
_symmetry.space_group_name_H-M   'P 1'
#
loop_
_entity.id
_entity.type
_entity.pdbx_description
1 polymer ?
#
loop_
_entity_poly.entity_id
_entity_poly.type
_entity_poly.pdbx_seq_one_letter_code
_entity_poly.pdbx_strand_id
1 'polypeptide(L)'
;MLLQFGIDWGQLLRDIIAYGIQGIIAIIIILVAWAIGSVIGRAVNKLIERTGLEKAFDRTDVGKAFRAAGIDLSNLIGMLITAFVVVIGIVVALGYLRIGGEAGVLVAQVAEYLPRLIGGIILLTAGLILVALLTDYIGKLLTGLFPKQFVEIGELLRNLLLIGLIALIVSIALDLMLFTGPLVYPLILGTVIIGAGIFIGHTVVRNIIEDHPEFASAAPYAKFLVYLIFLMVGLGAIFANFPQAAHVIQNVAWGIAIAAAVLLIPVIYTLAKKMAGEAKG
;
A
#
# COMPACT_ATOMS: atom_id res chain seq x y z
N MET A 1 -44.82 29.54 40.74
CA MET A 1 -43.63 30.06 40.02
C MET A 1 -42.88 29.03 39.17
N LEU A 2 -43.41 27.82 38.92
CA LEU A 2 -42.78 26.79 38.05
C LEU A 2 -43.46 26.62 36.67
N LEU A 3 -44.54 27.35 36.40
CA LEU A 3 -45.31 27.29 35.14
C LEU A 3 -44.86 28.31 34.07
N GLN A 4 -43.75 29.02 34.30
CA GLN A 4 -43.29 30.12 33.45
C GLN A 4 -42.37 29.68 32.30
N PHE A 5 -42.09 28.39 32.16
CA PHE A 5 -41.14 27.89 31.16
C PHE A 5 -41.75 27.53 29.80
N GLY A 6 -43.07 27.60 29.59
CA GLY A 6 -43.67 27.30 28.28
C GLY A 6 -43.34 25.89 27.74
N ILE A 7 -42.88 24.98 28.61
CA ILE A 7 -42.49 23.62 28.27
C ILE A 7 -43.75 22.77 28.16
N ASP A 8 -44.05 22.30 26.95
CA ASP A 8 -45.09 21.30 26.72
C ASP A 8 -44.58 19.92 27.14
N TRP A 9 -44.84 19.56 28.40
CA TRP A 9 -44.49 18.26 28.97
C TRP A 9 -45.08 17.08 28.19
N GLY A 10 -46.22 17.27 27.52
CA GLY A 10 -46.83 16.24 26.68
C GLY A 10 -46.05 16.00 25.39
N GLN A 11 -45.49 17.05 24.80
CA GLN A 11 -44.59 16.95 23.66
C GLN A 11 -43.26 16.30 24.06
N LEU A 12 -42.67 16.73 25.18
CA LEU A 12 -41.42 16.12 25.68
C LEU A 12 -41.57 14.63 25.97
N LEU A 13 -42.68 14.20 26.59
CA LEU A 13 -42.93 12.77 26.85
C LEU A 13 -43.09 11.97 25.55
N ARG A 14 -43.78 12.52 24.55
CA ARG A 14 -43.92 11.86 23.23
C ARG A 14 -42.57 11.74 22.52
N ASP A 15 -41.76 12.78 22.56
CA ASP A 15 -40.43 12.77 21.96
C ASP A 15 -39.51 11.76 22.66
N ILE A 16 -39.51 11.73 24.00
CA ILE A 16 -38.74 10.73 24.77
C ILE A 16 -39.16 9.30 24.42
N ILE A 17 -40.46 9.03 24.33
CA ILE A 17 -40.97 7.70 23.97
C ILE A 17 -40.57 7.35 22.53
N ALA A 18 -40.72 8.28 21.58
CA ALA A 18 -40.41 8.04 20.18
C ALA A 18 -38.91 7.79 19.95
N TYR A 19 -38.04 8.64 20.49
CA TYR A 19 -36.58 8.45 20.38
C TYR A 19 -36.11 7.22 21.17
N GLY A 20 -36.73 6.92 22.31
CA GLY A 20 -36.44 5.71 23.09
C GLY A 20 -36.73 4.43 22.31
N ILE A 21 -37.88 4.34 21.64
CA ILE A 21 -38.26 3.20 20.80
C ILE A 21 -37.29 3.06 19.62
N GLN A 22 -36.95 4.17 18.96
CA GLN A 22 -36.01 4.16 17.83
C GLN A 22 -34.61 3.68 18.25
N GLY A 23 -34.14 4.10 19.42
CA GLY A 23 -32.89 3.62 20.01
C GLY A 23 -32.86 2.11 20.22
N ILE A 24 -33.95 1.54 20.75
CA ILE A 24 -34.05 0.08 20.95
C ILE A 24 -33.97 -0.66 19.62
N ILE A 25 -34.66 -0.18 18.59
CA ILE A 25 -34.65 -0.81 17.26
C ILE A 25 -33.25 -0.73 16.63
N ALA A 26 -32.58 0.42 16.74
CA ALA A 26 -31.20 0.59 16.28
C ALA A 26 -30.23 -0.41 16.95
N ILE A 27 -30.37 -0.61 18.27
CA ILE A 27 -29.59 -1.62 19.01
C ILE A 27 -29.87 -3.02 18.48
N ILE A 28 -31.15 -3.37 18.27
CA ILE A 28 -31.54 -4.68 17.72
C ILE A 28 -30.91 -4.89 16.33
N ILE A 29 -30.92 -3.88 15.47
CA ILE A 29 -30.29 -3.95 14.13
C ILE A 29 -28.80 -4.28 14.26
N ILE A 30 -28.07 -3.61 15.15
CA ILE A 30 -26.64 -3.84 15.38
C ILE A 30 -26.40 -5.26 15.92
N LEU A 31 -27.23 -5.73 16.86
CA LEU A 31 -27.13 -7.09 17.40
C LEU A 31 -27.36 -8.15 16.31
N VAL A 32 -28.35 -7.95 15.44
CA VAL A 32 -28.61 -8.83 14.30
C VAL A 32 -27.44 -8.82 13.31
N ALA A 33 -26.90 -7.64 12.99
CA ALA A 33 -25.73 -7.52 12.12
C ALA A 33 -24.50 -8.21 12.71
N TRP A 34 -24.27 -8.11 14.02
CA TRP A 34 -23.21 -8.84 14.70
C TRP A 34 -23.41 -10.34 14.65
N ALA A 35 -24.63 -10.83 14.90
CA ALA A 35 -24.95 -12.25 14.81
C ALA A 35 -24.67 -12.78 13.39
N ILE A 36 -25.20 -12.11 12.35
CA ILE A 36 -24.98 -12.45 10.94
C ILE A 36 -23.49 -12.38 10.60
N GLY A 37 -22.82 -11.29 10.96
CA GLY A 37 -21.40 -11.06 10.73
C GLY A 37 -20.54 -12.16 11.33
N SER A 38 -20.83 -12.60 12.56
CA SER A 38 -20.09 -13.68 13.23
C SER A 38 -20.25 -15.03 12.52
N VAL A 39 -21.41 -15.28 11.91
CA VAL A 39 -21.66 -16.51 11.14
C VAL A 39 -20.90 -16.45 9.82
N ILE A 40 -20.98 -15.33 9.10
CA ILE A 40 -20.26 -15.12 7.83
C ILE A 40 -18.75 -15.17 8.07
N GLY A 41 -18.24 -14.47 9.08
CA GLY A 41 -16.82 -14.43 9.41
C GLY A 41 -16.25 -15.81 9.72
N ARG A 42 -16.98 -16.63 10.49
CA ARG A 42 -16.61 -18.04 10.74
C ARG A 42 -16.67 -18.90 9.48
N ALA A 43 -17.66 -18.67 8.61
CA ALA A 43 -17.75 -19.38 7.34
C ALA A 43 -16.56 -19.06 6.42
N VAL A 44 -16.18 -17.77 6.32
CA VAL A 44 -15.02 -17.31 5.56
C VAL A 44 -13.73 -17.86 6.16
N ASN A 45 -13.56 -17.82 7.49
CA ASN A 45 -12.42 -18.42 8.19
C ASN A 45 -12.20 -19.88 7.76
N LYS A 46 -13.27 -20.67 7.88
CA LYS A 46 -13.27 -22.10 7.53
C LYS A 46 -13.01 -22.33 6.04
N LEU A 47 -13.46 -21.43 5.17
CA LEU A 47 -13.20 -21.52 3.73
C LEU A 47 -11.71 -21.29 3.42
N ILE A 48 -11.08 -20.32 4.05
CA ILE A 48 -9.65 -20.00 3.88
C ILE A 48 -8.78 -21.16 4.37
N GLU A 49 -9.10 -21.72 5.54
CA GLU A 49 -8.43 -22.90 6.09
C GLU A 49 -8.54 -24.11 5.13
N ARG A 50 -9.73 -24.33 4.56
CA ARG A 50 -10.01 -25.48 3.66
C ARG A 50 -9.37 -25.36 2.28
N THR A 51 -9.31 -24.16 1.72
CA THR A 51 -8.70 -23.90 0.41
C THR A 51 -7.17 -24.01 0.43
N GLY A 52 -6.57 -24.07 1.62
CA GLY A 52 -5.11 -24.10 1.77
C GLY A 52 -4.46 -22.74 1.51
N LEU A 53 -5.24 -21.67 1.34
CA LEU A 53 -4.74 -20.31 1.17
C LEU A 53 -3.83 -19.88 2.32
N GLU A 54 -4.22 -20.23 3.56
CA GLU A 54 -3.40 -19.97 4.75
C GLU A 54 -2.05 -20.68 4.68
N LYS A 55 -2.04 -21.97 4.34
CA LYS A 55 -0.79 -22.75 4.19
C LYS A 55 0.10 -22.22 3.05
N ALA A 56 -0.52 -21.74 1.97
CA ALA A 56 0.22 -21.16 0.85
C ALA A 56 0.83 -19.81 1.25
N PHE A 57 0.07 -18.97 1.94
CA PHE A 57 0.52 -17.68 2.44
C PHE A 57 1.66 -17.84 3.45
N ASP A 58 1.53 -18.76 4.40
CA ASP A 58 2.54 -19.07 5.42
C ASP A 58 3.92 -19.45 4.85
N ARG A 59 3.96 -19.97 3.62
CA ARG A 59 5.22 -20.32 2.95
C ARG A 59 5.93 -19.09 2.36
N THR A 60 5.21 -18.01 2.12
CA THR A 60 5.76 -16.75 1.62
C THR A 60 6.51 -16.03 2.73
N ASP A 61 7.45 -15.17 2.35
CA ASP A 61 8.24 -14.40 3.33
C ASP A 61 7.37 -13.44 4.14
N VAL A 62 6.31 -12.90 3.53
CA VAL A 62 5.30 -12.07 4.20
C VAL A 62 4.51 -12.91 5.22
N GLY A 63 4.06 -14.11 4.85
CA GLY A 63 3.30 -14.98 5.75
C GLY A 63 4.12 -15.45 6.96
N LYS A 64 5.40 -15.75 6.78
CA LYS A 64 6.31 -16.06 7.89
C LYS A 64 6.40 -14.91 8.90
N ALA A 65 6.44 -13.66 8.43
CA ALA A 65 6.46 -12.49 9.30
C ALA A 65 5.14 -12.32 10.08
N PHE A 66 3.99 -12.55 9.44
CA PHE A 66 2.68 -12.54 10.11
C PHE A 66 2.58 -13.62 11.20
N ARG A 67 3.01 -14.85 10.88
CA ARG A 67 3.09 -15.96 11.84
C ARG A 67 4.00 -15.64 13.02
N ALA A 68 5.15 -15.03 12.77
CA ALA A 68 6.08 -14.61 13.82
C ALA A 68 5.47 -13.53 14.74
N ALA A 69 4.54 -12.72 14.24
CA ALA A 69 3.76 -11.76 15.02
C ALA A 69 2.54 -12.39 15.74
N GLY A 70 2.33 -13.71 15.63
CA GLY A 70 1.19 -14.40 16.24
C GLY A 70 -0.15 -14.12 15.55
N ILE A 71 -0.12 -13.73 14.27
CA ILE A 71 -1.32 -13.39 13.50
C ILE A 71 -1.64 -14.54 12.55
N ASP A 72 -2.77 -15.21 12.79
CA ASP A 72 -3.33 -16.20 11.88
C ASP A 72 -4.17 -15.52 10.80
N LEU A 73 -3.96 -15.92 9.55
CA LEU A 73 -4.52 -15.21 8.42
C LEU A 73 -6.03 -15.36 8.34
N SER A 74 -6.48 -16.61 8.46
CA SER A 74 -7.87 -16.99 8.34
C SER A 74 -8.71 -16.26 9.41
N ASN A 75 -8.20 -16.24 10.64
CA ASN A 75 -8.80 -15.53 11.77
C ASN A 75 -8.86 -14.01 11.53
N LEU A 76 -7.76 -13.40 11.04
CA LEU A 76 -7.74 -11.96 10.73
C LEU A 76 -8.81 -11.60 9.69
N ILE A 77 -8.89 -12.34 8.58
CA ILE A 77 -9.91 -12.09 7.55
C ILE A 77 -11.32 -12.32 8.11
N GLY A 78 -11.55 -13.41 8.85
CA GLY A 78 -12.84 -13.69 9.48
C GLY A 78 -13.30 -12.58 10.43
N MET A 79 -12.38 -12.01 11.22
CA MET A 79 -12.66 -10.86 12.08
C MET A 79 -12.99 -9.60 11.28
N LEU A 80 -12.22 -9.31 10.22
CA LEU A 80 -12.46 -8.13 9.39
C LEU A 80 -13.81 -8.21 8.64
N ILE A 81 -14.17 -9.39 8.14
CA ILE A 81 -15.49 -9.61 7.52
C ILE A 81 -16.62 -9.42 8.55
N THR A 82 -16.44 -9.94 9.77
CA THR A 82 -17.40 -9.71 10.86
C THR A 82 -17.54 -8.22 11.15
N ALA A 83 -16.43 -7.50 11.27
CA ALA A 83 -16.41 -6.06 11.49
C ALA A 83 -17.09 -5.28 10.35
N PHE A 84 -16.88 -5.69 9.10
CA PHE A 84 -17.52 -5.08 7.94
C PHE A 84 -19.05 -5.20 8.00
N VAL A 85 -19.57 -6.40 8.27
CA VAL A 85 -21.02 -6.62 8.40
C VAL A 85 -21.60 -5.83 9.57
N VAL A 86 -20.89 -5.77 10.71
CA VAL A 86 -21.31 -4.94 11.86
C VAL A 86 -21.35 -3.47 11.48
N VAL A 87 -20.35 -2.97 10.76
CA VAL A 87 -20.32 -1.59 10.28
C VAL A 87 -21.50 -1.30 9.37
N ILE A 88 -21.84 -2.18 8.43
CA ILE A 88 -23.05 -2.04 7.61
C ILE A 88 -24.31 -1.99 8.50
N GLY A 89 -24.38 -2.84 9.53
CA GLY A 89 -25.45 -2.81 10.53
C GLY A 89 -25.54 -1.47 11.26
N ILE A 90 -24.41 -0.89 11.65
CA ILE A 90 -24.34 0.45 12.27
C ILE A 90 -24.88 1.50 11.29
N VAL A 91 -24.49 1.48 10.03
CA VAL A 91 -25.00 2.42 9.02
C VAL A 91 -26.52 2.34 8.90
N VAL A 92 -27.06 1.13 8.81
CA VAL A 92 -28.51 0.90 8.74
C VAL A 92 -29.21 1.39 10.02
N ALA A 93 -28.63 1.11 11.19
CA ALA A 93 -29.17 1.54 12.48
C ALA A 93 -29.18 3.07 12.61
N LEU A 94 -28.10 3.75 12.22
CA LEU A 94 -28.01 5.22 12.21
C LEU A 94 -29.01 5.85 11.24
N GLY A 95 -29.23 5.23 10.07
CA GLY A 95 -30.27 5.65 9.13
C GLY A 95 -31.68 5.54 9.73
N TYR A 96 -31.93 4.50 10.55
CA TYR A 96 -33.21 4.32 11.23
C TYR A 96 -33.48 5.36 12.32
N LEU A 97 -32.43 5.85 13.00
CA LEU A 97 -32.54 6.89 14.02
C LEU A 97 -32.97 8.26 13.45
N ARG A 98 -32.83 8.48 12.14
CA ARG A 98 -33.26 9.70 11.42
C ARG A 98 -32.85 11.00 12.15
N ILE A 99 -31.61 11.05 12.61
CA ILE A 99 -31.07 12.21 13.33
C ILE A 99 -31.14 13.42 12.39
N GLY A 100 -31.84 14.47 12.80
CA GLY A 100 -31.99 15.72 12.04
C GLY A 100 -30.91 16.75 12.37
N GLY A 101 -30.89 17.83 11.60
CA GLY A 101 -29.97 18.96 11.80
C GLY A 101 -28.51 18.66 11.45
N GLU A 102 -27.60 19.54 11.87
CA GLU A 102 -26.17 19.42 11.59
C GLU A 102 -25.55 18.14 12.17
N ALA A 103 -26.01 17.72 13.34
CA ALA A 103 -25.60 16.46 13.96
C ALA A 103 -25.94 15.24 13.06
N GLY A 104 -27.12 15.27 12.42
CA GLY A 104 -27.53 14.23 11.47
C GLY A 104 -26.62 14.12 10.26
N VAL A 105 -26.18 15.27 9.73
CA VAL A 105 -25.25 15.32 8.59
C VAL A 105 -23.90 14.70 8.96
N LEU A 106 -23.35 15.05 10.13
CA LEU A 106 -22.08 14.48 10.60
C LEU A 106 -22.19 12.97 10.83
N VAL A 107 -23.29 12.51 11.43
CA VAL A 107 -23.53 11.07 11.63
C VAL A 107 -23.64 10.34 10.30
N ALA A 108 -24.33 10.91 9.31
CA ALA A 108 -24.44 10.33 7.98
C ALA A 108 -23.07 10.23 7.27
N GLN A 109 -22.23 11.27 7.38
CA GLN A 109 -20.87 11.25 6.82
C GLN A 109 -20.00 10.17 7.47
N VAL A 110 -20.03 10.05 8.80
CA VAL A 110 -19.31 8.99 9.52
C VAL A 110 -19.83 7.60 9.11
N ALA A 111 -21.15 7.45 9.01
CA ALA A 111 -21.76 6.21 8.57
C ALA A 111 -21.33 5.83 7.13
N GLU A 112 -21.25 6.79 6.21
CA GLU A 112 -20.77 6.53 4.85
C GLU A 112 -19.27 6.19 4.80
N TYR A 113 -18.48 6.78 5.70
CA TYR A 113 -17.03 6.56 5.77
C TYR A 113 -16.66 5.17 6.31
N LEU A 114 -17.36 4.66 7.33
CA LEU A 114 -16.98 3.42 8.01
C LEU A 114 -16.88 2.20 7.08
N PRO A 115 -17.83 1.92 6.16
CA PRO A 115 -17.71 0.80 5.22
C PRO A 115 -16.50 0.94 4.30
N ARG A 116 -16.19 2.16 3.86
CA ARG A 116 -15.03 2.46 3.01
C ARG A 116 -13.73 2.18 3.75
N LEU A 117 -13.63 2.62 5.01
CA LEU A 117 -12.47 2.39 5.86
C LEU A 117 -12.21 0.88 6.08
N ILE A 118 -13.23 0.13 6.54
CA ILE A 118 -13.07 -1.31 6.77
C ILE A 118 -12.82 -2.05 5.45
N GLY A 119 -13.50 -1.66 4.36
CA GLY A 119 -13.28 -2.20 3.02
C GLY A 119 -11.83 -2.01 2.57
N GLY A 120 -11.24 -0.85 2.81
CA GLY A 120 -9.82 -0.60 2.58
C GLY A 120 -8.91 -1.49 3.42
N ILE A 121 -9.24 -1.71 4.71
CA ILE A 121 -8.42 -2.55 5.60
C ILE A 121 -8.46 -4.01 5.14
N ILE A 122 -9.65 -4.48 4.75
CA ILE A 122 -9.82 -5.79 4.12
C ILE A 122 -9.01 -5.86 2.84
N LEU A 123 -9.07 -4.84 1.99
CA LEU A 123 -8.33 -4.80 0.72
C LEU A 123 -6.81 -4.82 0.95
N LEU A 124 -6.29 -4.09 1.94
CA LEU A 124 -4.87 -4.19 2.31
C LEU A 124 -4.52 -5.61 2.75
N THR A 125 -5.30 -6.17 3.67
CA THR A 125 -5.02 -7.49 4.24
C THR A 125 -5.10 -8.57 3.15
N ALA A 126 -6.24 -8.65 2.46
CA ALA A 126 -6.50 -9.60 1.39
C ALA A 126 -5.54 -9.40 0.20
N GLY A 127 -5.32 -8.14 -0.19
CA GLY A 127 -4.47 -7.77 -1.29
C GLY A 127 -3.01 -8.14 -1.05
N LEU A 128 -2.44 -7.90 0.13
CA LEU A 128 -1.06 -8.27 0.44
C LEU A 128 -0.84 -9.80 0.35
N ILE A 129 -1.83 -10.60 0.75
CA ILE A 129 -1.78 -12.06 0.57
C ILE A 129 -1.78 -12.42 -0.90
N LEU A 130 -2.70 -11.84 -1.68
CA LEU A 130 -2.78 -12.10 -3.12
C LEU A 130 -1.46 -11.72 -3.81
N VAL A 131 -0.87 -10.59 -3.44
CA VAL A 131 0.44 -10.16 -3.94
C VAL A 131 1.53 -11.15 -3.56
N ALA A 132 1.60 -11.59 -2.31
CA ALA A 132 2.60 -12.55 -1.86
C ALA A 132 2.49 -13.88 -2.62
N LEU A 133 1.26 -14.39 -2.79
CA LEU A 133 1.00 -15.64 -3.53
C LEU A 133 1.31 -15.48 -5.02
N LEU A 134 0.86 -14.40 -5.65
CA LEU A 134 1.07 -14.13 -7.06
C LEU A 134 2.55 -13.94 -7.38
N THR A 135 3.28 -13.23 -6.52
CA THR A 135 4.72 -13.02 -6.70
C THR A 135 5.50 -14.32 -6.54
N ASP A 136 5.15 -15.18 -5.58
CA ASP A 136 5.79 -16.49 -5.42
C ASP A 136 5.51 -17.40 -6.63
N TYR A 137 4.26 -17.40 -7.11
CA TYR A 137 3.87 -18.14 -8.31
C TYR A 137 4.62 -17.68 -9.56
N ILE A 138 4.60 -16.37 -9.83
CA ILE A 138 5.31 -15.78 -10.98
C ILE A 138 6.82 -16.01 -10.84
N GLY A 139 7.39 -15.87 -9.64
CA GLY A 139 8.81 -16.11 -9.39
C GLY A 139 9.25 -17.53 -9.77
N LYS A 140 8.43 -18.54 -9.45
CA LYS A 140 8.68 -19.94 -9.86
C LYS A 140 8.59 -20.14 -11.37
N LEU A 141 7.65 -19.47 -12.03
CA LEU A 141 7.54 -19.52 -13.49
C LEU A 141 8.75 -18.85 -14.15
N LEU A 142 9.12 -17.65 -13.70
CA LEU A 142 10.25 -16.90 -14.23
C LEU A 142 11.55 -17.69 -14.08
N THR A 143 11.84 -18.22 -12.89
CA THR A 143 13.05 -19.03 -12.65
C THR A 143 13.07 -20.33 -13.46
N GLY A 144 11.92 -20.89 -13.82
CA GLY A 144 11.83 -22.04 -14.73
C GLY A 144 12.06 -21.68 -16.21
N LEU A 145 11.82 -20.43 -16.61
CA LEU A 145 12.02 -19.93 -17.98
C LEU A 145 13.45 -19.44 -18.22
N PHE A 146 14.14 -18.95 -17.19
CA PHE A 146 15.52 -18.47 -17.31
C PHE A 146 16.53 -19.63 -17.19
N PRO A 147 17.51 -19.72 -18.11
CA PRO A 147 18.67 -20.60 -17.94
C PRO A 147 19.36 -20.35 -16.59
N LYS A 148 20.06 -21.37 -16.04
CA LYS A 148 20.72 -21.28 -14.72
C LYS A 148 21.67 -20.08 -14.55
N GLN A 149 22.21 -19.54 -15.65
CA GLN A 149 23.07 -18.36 -15.67
C GLN A 149 22.32 -17.02 -15.51
N PHE A 150 20.99 -17.00 -15.61
CA PHE A 150 20.14 -15.81 -15.52
C PHE A 150 19.14 -15.86 -14.36
N VAL A 151 19.37 -16.73 -13.38
CA VAL A 151 18.50 -16.88 -12.20
C VAL A 151 18.34 -15.55 -11.46
N GLU A 152 19.41 -14.75 -11.38
CA GLU A 152 19.37 -13.43 -10.77
C GLU A 152 18.43 -12.45 -11.48
N ILE A 153 18.26 -12.56 -12.80
CA ILE A 153 17.29 -11.75 -13.56
C ILE A 153 15.87 -12.17 -13.16
N GLY A 154 15.62 -13.46 -13.02
CA GLY A 154 14.34 -13.97 -12.51
C GLY A 154 14.02 -13.46 -11.11
N GLU A 155 15.00 -13.46 -10.21
CA GLU A 155 14.86 -12.92 -8.85
C GLU A 155 14.65 -11.40 -8.84
N LEU A 156 15.38 -10.67 -9.69
CA LEU A 156 15.20 -9.23 -9.87
C LEU A 156 13.77 -8.92 -10.28
N LEU A 157 13.26 -9.58 -11.32
CA LEU A 157 11.91 -9.39 -11.83
C LEU A 157 10.85 -9.76 -10.79
N ARG A 158 11.05 -10.86 -10.05
CA ARG A 158 10.18 -11.26 -8.93
C ARG A 158 10.09 -10.14 -7.88
N ASN A 159 11.22 -9.58 -7.47
CA ASN A 159 11.25 -8.54 -6.43
C ASN A 159 10.65 -7.22 -6.93
N LEU A 160 10.90 -6.84 -8.19
CA LEU A 160 10.28 -5.65 -8.78
C LEU A 160 8.77 -5.80 -8.90
N LEU A 161 8.29 -6.98 -9.30
CA LEU A 161 6.87 -7.31 -9.33
C LEU A 161 6.26 -7.20 -7.94
N LEU A 162 6.92 -7.74 -6.90
CA LEU A 162 6.47 -7.63 -5.51
C LEU A 162 6.31 -6.18 -5.09
N ILE A 163 7.33 -5.35 -5.29
CA ILE A 163 7.31 -3.93 -4.90
C ILE A 163 6.18 -3.20 -5.63
N GLY A 164 6.05 -3.40 -6.95
CA GLY A 164 5.02 -2.75 -7.76
C GLY A 164 3.60 -3.16 -7.39
N LEU A 165 3.37 -4.45 -7.13
CA LEU A 165 2.05 -4.95 -6.73
C LEU A 165 1.67 -4.51 -5.31
N ILE A 166 2.62 -4.48 -4.37
CA ILE A 166 2.37 -3.93 -3.03
C ILE A 166 1.96 -2.46 -3.16
N ALA A 167 2.70 -1.68 -3.93
CA ALA A 167 2.39 -0.27 -4.16
C ALA A 167 1.00 -0.08 -4.78
N LEU A 168 0.63 -0.93 -5.73
CA LEU A 168 -0.70 -0.91 -6.34
C LEU A 168 -1.80 -1.19 -5.31
N ILE A 169 -1.68 -2.29 -4.55
CA ILE A 169 -2.68 -2.65 -3.53
C ILE A 169 -2.78 -1.57 -2.46
N VAL A 170 -1.65 -1.05 -1.98
CA VAL A 170 -1.64 0.03 -1.00
C VAL A 170 -2.33 1.26 -1.58
N SER A 171 -2.02 1.65 -2.82
CA SER A 171 -2.65 2.81 -3.46
C SER A 171 -4.17 2.68 -3.57
N ILE A 172 -4.66 1.53 -4.05
CA ILE A 172 -6.11 1.29 -4.20
C ILE A 172 -6.79 1.28 -2.83
N ALA A 173 -6.16 0.68 -1.82
CA ALA A 173 -6.74 0.63 -0.49
C ALA A 173 -6.78 1.99 0.21
N LEU A 174 -5.73 2.81 0.07
CA LEU A 174 -5.74 4.17 0.60
C LEU A 174 -6.77 5.04 -0.12
N ASP A 175 -6.92 4.89 -1.44
CA ASP A 175 -7.97 5.57 -2.21
C ASP A 175 -9.37 5.16 -1.72
N LEU A 176 -9.60 3.86 -1.50
CA LEU A 176 -10.85 3.35 -0.94
C LEU A 176 -11.11 3.93 0.46
N MET A 177 -10.08 4.08 1.30
CA MET A 177 -10.17 4.74 2.62
C MET A 177 -10.30 6.26 2.55
N LEU A 178 -10.37 6.87 1.36
CA LEU A 178 -10.35 8.31 1.13
C LEU A 178 -9.10 9.01 1.68
N PHE A 179 -7.99 8.27 1.80
CA PHE A 179 -6.67 8.84 2.09
C PHE A 179 -6.06 9.34 0.78
N THR A 180 -6.65 10.38 0.20
CA THR A 180 -6.32 10.94 -1.13
C THR A 180 -5.57 12.27 -1.06
N GLY A 181 -4.88 12.52 0.06
CA GLY A 181 -4.07 13.73 0.20
C GLY A 181 -3.03 13.88 -0.93
N PRO A 182 -2.61 15.12 -1.26
CA PRO A 182 -1.74 15.40 -2.40
C PRO A 182 -0.37 14.70 -2.32
N LEU A 183 0.01 14.19 -1.15
CA LEU A 183 1.24 13.42 -0.93
C LEU A 183 1.06 11.91 -0.98
N VAL A 184 -0.15 11.35 -0.87
CA VAL A 184 -0.31 9.91 -0.63
C VAL A 184 0.18 9.07 -1.82
N TYR A 185 -0.39 9.30 -3.00
CA TYR A 185 0.05 8.60 -4.21
C TYR A 185 1.49 8.95 -4.62
N PRO A 186 1.91 10.23 -4.65
CA PRO A 186 3.30 10.61 -4.90
C PRO A 186 4.31 9.96 -3.95
N LEU A 187 3.98 9.83 -2.66
CA LEU A 187 4.86 9.23 -1.67
C LEU A 187 5.06 7.74 -1.97
N ILE A 188 3.98 7.00 -2.24
CA ILE A 188 4.07 5.59 -2.61
C ILE A 188 4.90 5.43 -3.88
N LEU A 189 4.57 6.17 -4.94
CA LEU A 189 5.25 6.09 -6.22
C LEU A 189 6.75 6.42 -6.07
N GLY A 190 7.07 7.50 -5.36
CA GLY A 190 8.44 7.91 -5.12
C GLY A 190 9.23 6.91 -4.28
N THR A 191 8.65 6.37 -3.20
CA THR A 191 9.28 5.31 -2.41
C THR A 191 9.54 4.05 -3.24
N VAL A 192 8.62 3.68 -4.13
CA VAL A 192 8.78 2.55 -5.05
C VAL A 192 9.91 2.80 -6.05
N ILE A 193 9.95 3.98 -6.66
CA ILE A 193 11.02 4.36 -7.60
C ILE A 193 12.39 4.27 -6.92
N ILE A 194 12.50 4.79 -5.69
CA ILE A 194 13.75 4.75 -4.91
C ILE A 194 14.12 3.31 -4.57
N GLY A 195 13.18 2.55 -3.99
CA GLY A 195 13.43 1.18 -3.55
C GLY A 195 13.78 0.25 -4.71
N ALA A 196 12.97 0.27 -5.78
CA ALA A 196 13.23 -0.49 -7.00
C ALA A 196 14.56 -0.07 -7.66
N GLY A 197 14.81 1.23 -7.72
CA GLY A 197 16.04 1.79 -8.30
C GLY A 197 17.31 1.39 -7.56
N ILE A 198 17.29 1.47 -6.23
CA ILE A 198 18.41 1.02 -5.38
C ILE A 198 18.61 -0.48 -5.54
N PHE A 199 17.54 -1.27 -5.55
CA PHE A 199 17.61 -2.72 -5.72
C PHE A 199 18.19 -3.13 -7.09
N ILE A 200 17.72 -2.51 -8.17
CA ILE A 200 18.27 -2.71 -9.53
C ILE A 200 19.73 -2.28 -9.56
N GLY A 201 20.04 -1.07 -9.10
CA GLY A 201 21.40 -0.54 -9.10
C GLY A 201 22.38 -1.39 -8.31
N HIS A 202 21.96 -1.88 -7.15
CA HIS A 202 22.76 -2.79 -6.34
C HIS A 202 23.10 -4.08 -7.10
N THR A 203 22.09 -4.70 -7.70
CA THR A 203 22.24 -5.99 -8.38
C THR A 203 23.05 -5.84 -9.66
N VAL A 204 22.75 -4.85 -10.50
CA VAL A 204 23.51 -4.59 -11.73
C VAL A 204 24.99 -4.36 -11.43
N VAL A 205 25.31 -3.52 -10.43
CA VAL A 205 26.71 -3.26 -10.09
C VAL A 205 27.38 -4.49 -9.50
N ARG A 206 26.67 -5.28 -8.67
CA ARG A 206 27.21 -6.53 -8.13
C ARG A 206 27.59 -7.50 -9.25
N ASN A 207 26.68 -7.74 -10.18
CA ASN A 207 26.86 -8.69 -11.28
C ASN A 207 28.03 -8.29 -12.19
N ILE A 208 28.17 -6.99 -12.48
CA ILE A 208 29.32 -6.48 -13.26
C ILE A 208 30.65 -6.80 -12.57
N ILE A 209 30.75 -6.67 -11.24
CA ILE A 209 32.01 -6.96 -10.52
C ILE A 209 32.31 -8.45 -10.51
N GLU A 210 31.28 -9.28 -10.41
CA GLU A 210 31.41 -10.73 -10.42
C GLU A 210 31.93 -11.22 -11.79
N ASP A 211 31.41 -10.66 -12.88
CA ASP A 211 31.86 -10.97 -14.25
C ASP A 211 33.18 -10.29 -14.61
N HIS A 212 33.44 -9.10 -14.04
CA HIS A 212 34.59 -8.24 -14.34
C HIS A 212 35.23 -7.68 -13.05
N PRO A 213 36.07 -8.47 -12.37
CA PRO A 213 36.70 -8.09 -11.10
C PRO A 213 37.54 -6.80 -11.19
N GLU A 214 38.01 -6.43 -12.37
CA GLU A 214 38.73 -5.19 -12.65
C GLU A 214 37.93 -3.91 -12.28
N PHE A 215 36.60 -3.98 -12.27
CA PHE A 215 35.73 -2.86 -11.91
C PHE A 215 35.41 -2.76 -10.41
N ALA A 216 35.96 -3.65 -9.57
CA ALA A 216 35.70 -3.64 -8.14
C ALA A 216 36.03 -2.29 -7.47
N SER A 217 37.08 -1.60 -7.93
CA SER A 217 37.46 -0.27 -7.42
C SER A 217 36.47 0.83 -7.80
N ALA A 218 35.79 0.69 -8.95
CA ALA A 218 34.79 1.64 -9.43
C ALA A 218 33.39 1.40 -8.82
N ALA A 219 33.15 0.22 -8.26
CA ALA A 219 31.85 -0.20 -7.76
C ALA A 219 31.20 0.74 -6.73
N PRO A 220 31.91 1.27 -5.72
CA PRO A 220 31.30 2.19 -4.76
C PRO A 220 30.79 3.47 -5.44
N TYR A 221 31.53 3.99 -6.42
CA TYR A 221 31.16 5.19 -7.18
C TYR A 221 29.95 4.93 -8.08
N ALA A 222 29.93 3.78 -8.76
CA ALA A 222 28.78 3.38 -9.59
C ALA A 222 27.52 3.23 -8.74
N LYS A 223 27.58 2.54 -7.59
CA LYS A 223 26.46 2.40 -6.65
C LYS A 223 25.99 3.76 -6.17
N PHE A 224 26.92 4.64 -5.76
CA PHE A 224 26.59 5.98 -5.30
C PHE A 224 25.83 6.78 -6.37
N LEU A 225 26.33 6.81 -7.62
CA LEU A 225 25.67 7.54 -8.71
C LEU A 225 24.27 6.98 -9.00
N VAL A 226 24.13 5.65 -9.08
CA VAL A 226 22.83 5.03 -9.35
C VAL A 226 21.84 5.31 -8.22
N TYR A 227 22.26 5.18 -6.96
CA TYR A 227 21.40 5.48 -5.81
C TYR A 227 20.99 6.96 -5.79
N LEU A 228 21.92 7.86 -6.11
CA LEU A 228 21.67 9.28 -6.20
C LEU A 228 20.66 9.62 -7.31
N ILE A 229 20.78 9.00 -8.49
CA ILE A 229 19.83 9.18 -9.59
C ILE A 229 18.43 8.75 -9.16
N PHE A 230 18.28 7.52 -8.65
CA PHE A 230 16.95 7.03 -8.24
C PHE A 230 16.38 7.77 -7.03
N LEU A 231 17.24 8.24 -6.11
CA LEU A 231 16.84 9.14 -5.03
C LEU A 231 16.25 10.43 -5.60
N MET A 232 16.92 11.07 -6.56
CA MET A 232 16.43 12.33 -7.15
C MET A 232 15.16 12.14 -7.98
N VAL A 233 15.06 11.08 -8.78
CA VAL A 233 13.84 10.75 -9.52
C VAL A 233 12.68 10.47 -8.55
N GLY A 234 12.95 9.72 -7.50
CA GLY A 234 11.99 9.42 -6.44
C GLY A 234 11.50 10.65 -5.71
N LEU A 235 12.41 11.51 -5.24
CA LEU A 235 12.06 12.80 -4.62
C LEU A 235 11.24 13.66 -5.58
N GLY A 236 11.62 13.70 -6.87
CA GLY A 236 10.85 14.40 -7.90
C GLY A 236 9.42 13.88 -8.01
N ALA A 237 9.22 12.57 -7.92
CA ALA A 237 7.89 11.96 -7.88
C ALA A 237 7.12 12.31 -6.60
N ILE A 238 7.74 12.22 -5.40
CA ILE A 238 7.11 12.54 -4.11
C ILE A 238 6.57 13.97 -4.09
N PHE A 239 7.36 14.92 -4.59
CA PHE A 239 7.04 16.34 -4.56
C PHE A 239 6.44 16.85 -5.87
N ALA A 240 5.98 15.97 -6.77
CA ALA A 240 5.44 16.34 -8.08
C ALA A 240 4.26 17.32 -7.98
N ASN A 241 3.45 17.20 -6.92
CA ASN A 241 2.29 18.07 -6.67
C ASN A 241 2.66 19.39 -5.95
N PHE A 242 3.95 19.65 -5.71
CA PHE A 242 4.46 20.82 -5.00
C PHE A 242 5.44 21.58 -5.89
N PRO A 243 4.96 22.49 -6.77
CA PRO A 243 5.79 23.11 -7.82
C PRO A 243 7.09 23.72 -7.32
N GLN A 244 7.06 24.37 -6.15
CA GLN A 244 8.25 24.97 -5.54
C GLN A 244 9.27 23.93 -5.09
N ALA A 245 8.83 22.87 -4.43
CA ALA A 245 9.70 21.77 -4.02
C ALA A 245 10.23 21.00 -5.24
N ALA A 246 9.37 20.71 -6.22
CA ALA A 246 9.74 20.06 -7.47
C ALA A 246 10.82 20.86 -8.22
N HIS A 247 10.69 22.18 -8.30
CA HIS A 247 11.69 23.05 -8.94
C HIS A 247 13.04 23.01 -8.21
N VAL A 248 13.04 23.03 -6.86
CA VAL A 248 14.28 22.87 -6.07
C VAL A 248 14.94 21.51 -6.34
N ILE A 249 14.16 20.43 -6.34
CA ILE A 249 14.65 19.08 -6.61
C ILE A 249 15.22 18.97 -8.03
N GLN A 250 14.55 19.55 -9.03
CA GLN A 250 15.04 19.60 -10.40
C GLN A 250 16.37 20.34 -10.51
N ASN A 251 16.51 21.50 -9.85
CA ASN A 251 17.78 22.24 -9.86
C ASN A 251 18.92 21.44 -9.23
N VAL A 252 18.65 20.76 -8.11
CA VAL A 252 19.62 19.85 -7.48
C VAL A 252 19.95 18.68 -8.42
N ALA A 253 18.96 18.12 -9.11
CA ALA A 253 19.16 17.01 -10.04
C ALA A 253 20.04 17.42 -11.23
N TRP A 254 19.85 18.62 -11.78
CA TRP A 254 20.72 19.18 -12.81
C TRP A 254 22.15 19.39 -12.31
N GLY A 255 22.33 19.93 -11.10
CA GLY A 255 23.65 20.09 -10.51
C GLY A 255 24.38 18.75 -10.34
N ILE A 256 23.67 17.72 -9.87
CA ILE A 256 24.18 16.36 -9.76
C ILE A 256 24.52 15.78 -11.14
N ALA A 257 23.65 15.94 -12.14
CA ALA A 257 23.88 15.45 -13.49
C ALA A 257 25.12 16.09 -14.13
N ILE A 258 25.31 17.39 -13.94
CA ILE A 258 26.49 18.13 -14.41
C ILE A 258 27.75 17.61 -13.69
N ALA A 259 27.72 17.45 -12.36
CA ALA A 259 28.84 16.91 -11.62
C ALA A 259 29.22 15.49 -12.08
N ALA A 260 28.22 14.63 -12.29
CA ALA A 260 28.43 13.29 -12.83
C ALA A 260 29.01 13.32 -14.26
N ALA A 261 28.53 14.22 -15.12
CA ALA A 261 29.07 14.40 -16.47
C ALA A 261 30.54 14.82 -16.43
N VAL A 262 30.91 15.77 -15.56
CA VAL A 262 32.31 16.22 -15.38
C VAL A 262 33.20 15.08 -14.92
N LEU A 263 32.74 14.24 -13.98
CA LEU A 263 33.48 13.07 -13.51
C LEU A 263 33.73 12.04 -14.62
N LEU A 264 32.85 11.95 -15.62
CA LEU A 264 32.98 11.01 -16.73
C LEU A 264 33.88 11.52 -17.88
N ILE A 265 34.23 12.82 -17.92
CA ILE A 265 35.05 13.41 -19.00
C ILE A 265 36.35 12.62 -19.25
N PRO A 266 37.18 12.30 -18.24
CA PRO A 266 38.45 11.58 -18.47
C PRO A 266 38.23 10.20 -19.07
N VAL A 267 37.20 9.49 -18.61
CA VAL A 267 36.84 8.14 -19.09
C VAL A 267 36.41 8.22 -20.56
N ILE A 268 35.50 9.14 -20.88
CA ILE A 268 35.01 9.35 -22.26
C ILE A 268 36.18 9.73 -23.18
N TYR A 269 37.08 10.62 -22.75
CA TYR A 269 38.26 11.01 -23.52
C TYR A 269 39.19 9.82 -23.82
N THR A 270 39.47 8.98 -22.82
CA THR A 270 40.34 7.80 -23.00
C THR A 270 39.74 6.78 -23.96
N LEU A 271 38.43 6.52 -23.85
CA LEU A 271 37.70 5.64 -24.75
C LEU A 271 37.66 6.20 -26.18
N ALA A 272 37.36 7.49 -26.34
CA ALA A 272 37.36 8.16 -27.64
C ALA A 272 38.74 8.11 -28.31
N LYS A 273 39.82 8.32 -27.54
CA LYS A 273 41.20 8.22 -28.04
C LYS A 273 41.53 6.79 -28.50
N LYS A 274 41.10 5.78 -27.75
CA LYS A 274 41.33 4.36 -28.09
C LYS A 274 40.60 3.98 -29.39
N MET A 275 39.31 4.32 -29.49
CA MET A 275 38.51 4.08 -30.70
C MET A 275 39.07 4.80 -31.94
N ALA A 276 39.54 6.04 -31.78
CA ALA A 276 40.15 6.80 -32.88
C ALA A 276 41.51 6.23 -33.33
N GLY A 277 42.22 5.54 -32.43
CA GLY A 277 43.46 4.82 -32.75
C GLY A 277 43.20 3.52 -33.49
N GLU A 278 42.20 2.74 -33.06
CA GLU A 278 41.78 1.48 -33.69
C GLU A 278 41.15 1.71 -35.08
N ALA A 279 40.45 2.82 -35.29
CA ALA A 279 39.89 3.17 -36.61
C ALA A 279 40.94 3.64 -37.65
N LYS A 280 42.19 3.84 -37.22
CA LYS A 280 43.31 4.26 -38.08
C LYS A 280 44.30 3.13 -38.39
N GLY A 281 44.08 1.92 -37.88
CA GLY A 281 44.82 0.70 -38.21
C GLY A 281 43.97 -0.25 -39.03
#